data_AF-A0A7K0WF99-F1
#
_entry.id   AF-A0A7K0WF99-F1
#
_cell.length_a   1.000
_cell.length_b   1.000
_cell.length_c   1.000
_cell.angle_alpha   90.00
_cell.angle_beta   90.00
_cell.angle_gamma   90.00
#
_symmetry.space_group_name_H-M   'P 1'
#
loop_
_entity.id
_entity.type
_entity.pdbx_description
1 polymer ?
#
loop_
_entity_poly.entity_id
_entity_poly.type
_entity_poly.pdbx_seq_one_letter_code
_entity_poly.pdbx_strand_id
1 'polypeptide(L)'
;MAISERMKRKPKETPIAADFGAAGAPMDRGHPFYFGFVATIGALSAFVLMRALASASQVFVLILVALFLATGLNPAVEAIRRRGISRAGAVSIIFAAVIVFVGLFAALIIPPVITQGTNLIETAPSLLESLKNNATIANFNDHYGVIDTLQKKLSSVTSDGTLLITAFGGVIGVGKSVLSGTFTALTIIVLTLYFITSLPQATELGLKLVPASRRPRVAALTEAIIARVGAFVGSQILVSFFASVFMTVLALILGLPSPVAIGIIIFICGLVPLIGHFLGAGIYTIIALTHSVTIGIAAF
;
A
#
# COMPACT_ATOMS: atom_id res chain seq x y z
N MET A 1 -47.20 -6.41 -72.99
CA MET A 1 -47.88 -6.51 -71.67
C MET A 1 -47.13 -5.76 -70.55
N ALA A 2 -46.26 -4.78 -70.85
CA ALA A 2 -45.39 -4.12 -69.85
C ALA A 2 -45.66 -2.61 -69.65
N ILE A 3 -46.71 -2.06 -70.29
CA ILE A 3 -47.01 -0.61 -70.26
C ILE A 3 -48.11 -0.28 -69.22
N SER A 4 -48.95 -1.25 -68.82
CA SER A 4 -50.04 -1.01 -67.86
C SER A 4 -49.59 -0.95 -66.40
N GLU A 5 -48.37 -1.38 -66.06
CA GLU A 5 -47.87 -1.37 -64.68
C GLU A 5 -47.25 -0.03 -64.25
N ARG A 6 -46.84 0.83 -65.20
CA ARG A 6 -46.26 2.14 -64.88
C ARG A 6 -47.27 3.20 -64.45
N MET A 7 -48.57 3.01 -64.76
CA MET A 7 -49.63 3.97 -64.41
C MET A 7 -50.22 3.77 -63.01
N LYS A 8 -49.79 2.76 -62.25
CA LYS A 8 -50.31 2.46 -60.89
C LYS A 8 -49.34 2.83 -59.76
N ARG A 9 -48.33 3.68 -60.00
CA ARG A 9 -47.56 4.25 -58.89
C ARG A 9 -48.37 5.40 -58.28
N LYS A 10 -49.07 5.11 -57.18
CA LYS A 10 -49.63 6.14 -56.30
C LYS A 10 -48.53 7.16 -55.98
N PRO A 11 -48.84 8.47 -55.95
CA PRO A 11 -47.88 9.48 -55.50
C PRO A 11 -47.35 9.05 -54.13
N LYS A 12 -46.03 9.06 -53.96
CA LYS A 12 -45.40 8.78 -52.67
C LYS A 12 -45.85 9.89 -51.72
N GLU A 13 -46.74 9.57 -50.78
CA GLU A 13 -47.18 10.51 -49.74
C GLU A 13 -45.93 11.07 -49.05
N THR A 14 -45.72 12.37 -49.22
CA THR A 14 -44.69 13.10 -48.50
C THR A 14 -45.02 12.98 -47.02
N PRO A 15 -44.12 12.49 -46.15
CA PRO A 15 -44.39 12.42 -44.73
C PRO A 15 -44.76 13.82 -44.26
N ILE A 16 -45.96 13.98 -43.69
CA ILE A 16 -46.35 15.23 -43.05
C ILE A 16 -45.38 15.41 -41.89
N ALA A 17 -44.46 16.37 -42.01
CA ALA A 17 -43.54 16.69 -40.93
C ALA A 17 -44.40 17.03 -39.70
N ALA A 18 -44.19 16.31 -38.60
CA ALA A 18 -44.91 16.57 -37.37
C ALA A 18 -44.65 18.02 -36.97
N ASP A 19 -45.71 18.82 -36.87
CA ASP A 19 -45.63 20.21 -36.46
C ASP A 19 -45.37 20.26 -34.96
N PHE A 20 -44.11 20.47 -34.59
CA PHE A 20 -43.67 20.62 -33.20
C PHE A 20 -43.81 22.07 -32.70
N GLY A 21 -44.49 22.95 -33.45
CA GLY A 21 -44.60 24.37 -33.16
C GLY A 21 -43.34 25.17 -33.54
N ALA A 22 -43.40 26.49 -33.35
CA ALA A 22 -42.26 27.37 -33.60
C ALA A 22 -41.13 27.08 -32.61
N ALA A 23 -39.91 26.90 -33.12
CA ALA A 23 -38.72 26.76 -32.29
C ALA A 23 -38.60 27.98 -31.36
N GLY A 24 -38.55 27.73 -30.05
CA GLY A 24 -38.33 28.79 -29.05
C GLY A 24 -37.01 29.51 -29.27
N ALA A 25 -36.89 30.73 -28.76
CA ALA A 25 -35.65 31.50 -28.85
C ALA A 25 -34.48 30.70 -28.24
N PRO A 26 -33.29 30.71 -28.87
CA PRO A 26 -32.12 30.00 -28.34
C PRO A 26 -31.77 30.53 -26.95
N MET A 27 -31.37 29.65 -26.03
CA MET A 27 -30.92 30.07 -24.70
C MET A 27 -29.77 31.07 -24.81
N ASP A 28 -29.95 32.25 -24.21
CA ASP A 28 -28.93 33.27 -24.14
C ASP A 28 -27.83 32.86 -23.15
N ARG A 29 -26.71 32.37 -23.71
CA ARG A 29 -25.52 31.96 -22.95
C ARG A 29 -24.71 33.14 -22.41
N GLY A 30 -25.03 34.38 -22.81
CA GLY A 30 -24.38 35.61 -22.36
C GLY A 30 -24.97 36.20 -21.08
N HIS A 31 -26.14 35.73 -20.63
CA HIS A 31 -26.79 36.28 -19.45
C HIS A 31 -26.04 35.94 -18.16
N PRO A 32 -25.75 36.91 -17.26
CA PRO A 32 -24.99 36.68 -16.02
C PRO A 32 -25.56 35.58 -15.12
N PHE A 33 -26.89 35.43 -15.10
CA PHE A 33 -27.57 34.35 -14.36
C PHE A 33 -27.25 32.95 -14.92
N TYR A 34 -27.25 32.77 -16.25
CA TYR A 34 -26.94 31.47 -16.86
C TYR A 34 -25.50 31.06 -16.55
N PHE A 35 -24.56 32.00 -16.69
CA PHE A 35 -23.17 31.78 -16.31
C PHE A 35 -23.04 31.44 -14.82
N GLY A 36 -23.66 32.24 -13.94
CA GLY A 36 -23.63 32.00 -12.49
C GLY A 36 -24.22 30.64 -12.11
N PHE A 37 -25.33 30.24 -12.71
CA PHE A 37 -25.99 28.96 -12.48
C PHE A 37 -25.12 27.78 -12.93
N VAL A 38 -24.62 27.80 -14.17
CA VAL A 38 -23.75 26.73 -14.71
C VAL A 38 -22.43 26.65 -13.95
N ALA A 39 -21.81 27.79 -13.62
CA ALA A 39 -20.58 27.84 -12.85
C ALA A 39 -20.79 27.28 -11.42
N THR A 40 -21.91 27.63 -10.77
CA THR A 40 -22.22 27.15 -9.41
C THR A 40 -22.51 25.65 -9.41
N ILE A 41 -23.30 25.14 -10.36
CA ILE A 41 -23.53 23.69 -10.50
C ILE A 41 -22.24 22.96 -10.83
N GLY A 42 -21.41 23.49 -11.73
CA GLY A 42 -20.11 22.93 -12.06
C GLY A 42 -19.18 22.87 -10.84
N ALA A 43 -19.11 23.96 -10.07
CA ALA A 43 -18.30 24.04 -8.86
C ALA A 43 -18.80 23.10 -7.75
N LEU A 44 -20.11 23.04 -7.50
CA LEU A 44 -20.72 22.09 -6.56
C LEU A 44 -20.48 20.64 -6.99
N SER A 45 -20.65 20.33 -8.28
CA SER A 45 -20.38 18.98 -8.82
C SER A 45 -18.91 18.61 -8.64
N ALA A 46 -17.99 19.52 -8.94
CA ALA A 46 -16.55 19.31 -8.73
C ALA A 46 -16.20 19.11 -7.25
N PHE A 47 -16.80 19.89 -6.35
CA PHE A 47 -16.59 19.78 -4.90
C PHE A 47 -17.12 18.44 -4.35
N VAL A 48 -18.31 18.03 -4.78
CA VAL A 48 -18.89 16.73 -4.40
C VAL A 48 -18.04 15.58 -4.94
N LEU A 49 -17.62 15.64 -6.21
CA LEU A 49 -16.72 14.65 -6.79
C LEU A 49 -15.38 14.60 -6.07
N MET A 50 -14.80 15.75 -5.71
CA MET A 50 -13.56 15.82 -4.94
C MET A 50 -13.72 15.18 -3.56
N ARG A 51 -14.81 15.44 -2.84
CA ARG A 51 -15.09 14.79 -1.54
C ARG A 51 -15.35 13.30 -1.68
N ALA A 52 -16.08 12.88 -2.71
CA ALA A 52 -16.31 11.47 -2.99
C ALA A 52 -15.01 10.74 -3.34
N LEU A 53 -14.11 11.37 -4.09
CA LEU A 53 -12.80 10.82 -4.41
C LEU A 53 -11.91 10.77 -3.17
N ALA A 54 -11.95 11.81 -2.32
CA ALA A 54 -11.22 11.85 -1.06
C ALA A 54 -11.69 10.75 -0.09
N SER A 55 -13.00 10.50 0.02
CA SER A 55 -13.53 9.42 0.85
C SER A 55 -13.21 8.03 0.28
N ALA A 56 -13.16 7.89 -1.05
CA ALA A 56 -12.76 6.66 -1.73
C ALA A 56 -11.24 6.46 -1.81
N SER A 57 -10.43 7.45 -1.45
CA SER A 57 -8.96 7.41 -1.58
C SER A 57 -8.33 6.18 -0.93
N GLN A 58 -8.81 5.80 0.25
CA GLN A 58 -8.35 4.60 0.96
C GLN A 58 -8.61 3.33 0.15
N VAL A 59 -9.76 3.22 -0.51
CA VAL A 59 -10.10 2.08 -1.37
C VAL A 59 -9.16 2.04 -2.57
N PHE A 60 -8.87 3.18 -3.19
CA PHE A 60 -7.89 3.25 -4.28
C PHE A 60 -6.49 2.84 -3.83
N VAL A 61 -6.05 3.24 -2.63
CA VAL A 61 -4.77 2.79 -2.07
C VAL A 61 -4.73 1.28 -1.93
N LEU A 62 -5.78 0.66 -1.38
CA LEU A 62 -5.86 -0.80 -1.24
C LEU A 62 -5.84 -1.51 -2.60
N ILE A 63 -6.56 -0.99 -3.59
CA ILE A 63 -6.55 -1.51 -4.96
C ILE A 63 -5.16 -1.39 -5.57
N LEU A 64 -4.49 -0.24 -5.44
CA LEU A 64 -3.15 -0.03 -5.98
C LEU A 64 -2.12 -0.95 -5.33
N VAL A 65 -2.14 -1.10 -4.00
CA VAL A 65 -1.27 -2.03 -3.27
C VAL A 65 -1.54 -3.46 -3.72
N ALA A 66 -2.80 -3.86 -3.83
CA ALA A 66 -3.15 -5.21 -4.25
C ALA A 66 -2.76 -5.50 -5.72
N LEU A 67 -2.91 -4.53 -6.62
CA LEU A 67 -2.43 -4.64 -8.01
C LEU A 67 -0.91 -4.73 -8.08
N PHE A 68 -0.20 -3.93 -7.28
CA PHE A 68 1.26 -3.98 -7.17
C PHE A 68 1.73 -5.36 -6.67
N LEU A 69 1.12 -5.89 -5.61
CA LEU A 69 1.40 -7.24 -5.11
C LEU A 69 1.02 -8.31 -6.15
N ALA A 70 -0.14 -8.19 -6.81
CA ALA A 70 -0.61 -9.17 -7.78
C ALA A 70 0.32 -9.25 -9.00
N THR A 71 0.70 -8.11 -9.56
CA THR A 71 1.69 -8.03 -10.65
C THR A 71 3.08 -8.47 -10.19
N GLY A 72 3.44 -8.14 -8.96
CA GLY A 72 4.68 -8.55 -8.29
C GLY A 72 4.85 -10.05 -8.10
N LEU A 73 3.76 -10.73 -7.73
CA LEU A 73 3.71 -12.18 -7.51
C LEU A 73 3.44 -12.97 -8.80
N ASN A 74 2.94 -12.32 -9.86
CA ASN A 74 2.63 -12.99 -11.12
C ASN A 74 3.83 -13.73 -11.75
N PRO A 75 5.09 -13.24 -11.74
CA PRO A 75 6.25 -14.01 -12.20
C PRO A 75 6.42 -15.35 -11.47
N ALA A 76 6.16 -15.39 -10.15
CA ALA A 76 6.24 -16.62 -9.37
C ALA A 76 5.10 -17.59 -9.76
N VAL A 77 3.89 -17.08 -9.97
CA VAL A 77 2.77 -17.86 -10.53
C VAL A 77 3.12 -18.43 -11.89
N GLU A 78 3.64 -17.61 -12.81
CA GLU A 78 4.03 -18.05 -14.15
C GLU A 78 5.19 -19.06 -14.12
N ALA A 79 6.14 -18.92 -13.20
CA ALA A 79 7.20 -19.91 -13.00
C ALA A 79 6.66 -21.28 -12.57
N ILE A 80 5.63 -21.32 -11.73
CA ILE A 80 4.93 -22.56 -11.33
C ILE A 80 4.10 -23.10 -12.50
N ARG A 81 3.38 -22.24 -13.23
CA ARG A 81 2.60 -22.64 -14.42
C ARG A 81 3.45 -23.27 -15.50
N ARG A 82 4.68 -22.77 -15.71
CA ARG A 82 5.66 -23.37 -16.65
C ARG A 82 6.04 -24.82 -16.30
N ARG A 83 5.79 -25.27 -15.07
CA ARG A 83 5.97 -26.67 -14.64
C ARG A 83 4.73 -27.55 -14.88
N GLY A 84 3.71 -27.04 -15.57
CA GLY A 84 2.50 -27.80 -15.96
C GLY A 84 1.29 -27.65 -15.03
N ILE A 85 1.36 -26.80 -14.00
CA ILE A 85 0.25 -26.57 -13.06
C ILE A 85 -0.74 -25.53 -13.63
N SER A 86 -2.04 -25.74 -13.41
CA SER A 86 -3.09 -24.79 -13.82
C SER A 86 -2.89 -23.41 -13.16
N ARG A 87 -3.41 -22.33 -13.76
CA ARG A 87 -3.29 -20.98 -13.17
C ARG A 87 -3.88 -20.94 -11.75
N ALA A 88 -5.06 -21.54 -11.56
CA ALA A 88 -5.70 -21.64 -10.26
C ALA A 88 -4.81 -22.37 -9.25
N GLY A 89 -4.23 -23.52 -9.62
CA GLY A 89 -3.31 -24.26 -8.73
C GLY A 89 -2.04 -23.48 -8.39
N ALA A 90 -1.44 -22.79 -9.36
CA ALA A 90 -0.26 -21.97 -9.15
C ALA A 90 -0.54 -20.79 -8.21
N VAL A 91 -1.70 -20.11 -8.38
CA VAL A 91 -2.15 -19.05 -7.49
C VAL A 91 -2.40 -19.59 -6.08
N SER A 92 -3.08 -20.74 -5.93
CA SER A 92 -3.32 -21.37 -4.62
C SER A 92 -2.03 -21.70 -3.88
N ILE A 93 -1.00 -22.20 -4.58
CA ILE A 93 0.31 -22.51 -3.99
C ILE A 93 0.99 -21.24 -3.49
N ILE A 94 1.09 -20.20 -4.33
CA ILE A 94 1.69 -18.91 -3.93
C ILE A 94 0.93 -18.31 -2.76
N PHE A 95 -0.39 -18.38 -2.80
CA PHE A 95 -1.24 -17.85 -1.74
C PHE A 95 -1.04 -18.58 -0.40
N ALA A 96 -1.02 -19.92 -0.42
CA ALA A 96 -0.72 -20.72 0.76
C ALA A 96 0.67 -20.39 1.32
N ALA A 97 1.68 -20.22 0.45
CA ALA A 97 3.02 -19.81 0.86
C ALA A 97 3.03 -18.44 1.53
N VAL A 98 2.27 -17.47 1.01
CA VAL A 98 2.14 -16.13 1.62
C VAL A 98 1.45 -16.21 2.98
N ILE A 99 0.36 -16.98 3.13
CA ILE A 99 -0.32 -17.16 4.43
C ILE A 99 0.61 -17.78 5.46
N VAL A 100 1.31 -18.86 5.10
CA VAL A 100 2.27 -19.53 5.99
C VAL A 100 3.39 -18.57 6.37
N PHE A 101 3.93 -17.82 5.40
CA PHE A 101 4.96 -16.83 5.65
C PHE A 101 4.49 -15.73 6.62
N VAL A 102 3.30 -15.15 6.40
CA VAL A 102 2.75 -14.11 7.28
C VAL A 102 2.42 -14.65 8.67
N GLY A 103 1.89 -15.86 8.78
CA GLY A 103 1.59 -16.51 10.06
C GLY A 103 2.86 -16.81 10.86
N LEU A 104 3.88 -17.39 10.22
CA LEU A 104 5.18 -17.65 10.84
C LEU A 104 5.87 -16.35 11.23
N PHE A 105 5.81 -15.33 10.37
CA PHE A 105 6.30 -14.00 10.65
C PHE A 105 5.66 -13.42 11.93
N ALA A 106 4.32 -13.41 11.99
CA ALA A 106 3.61 -12.88 13.14
C ALA A 106 3.99 -13.63 14.42
N ALA A 107 4.09 -14.95 14.37
CA ALA A 107 4.49 -15.77 15.51
C ALA A 107 5.93 -15.49 15.98
N LEU A 108 6.87 -15.22 15.07
CA LEU A 108 8.27 -14.97 15.39
C LEU A 108 8.59 -13.53 15.77
N ILE A 109 7.83 -12.55 15.27
CA ILE A 109 8.12 -11.11 15.46
C ILE A 109 7.32 -10.49 16.58
N ILE A 110 6.03 -10.82 16.72
CA ILE A 110 5.17 -10.17 17.70
C ILE A 110 5.73 -10.34 19.13
N PRO A 111 6.17 -11.53 19.58
CA PRO A 111 6.69 -11.68 20.94
C PRO A 111 8.00 -10.89 21.19
N PRO A 112 9.04 -10.97 20.34
CA PRO A 112 10.24 -10.15 20.50
C PRO A 112 9.96 -8.65 20.45
N VAL A 113 9.09 -8.17 19.56
CA VAL A 113 8.76 -6.74 19.47
C VAL A 113 8.06 -6.25 20.74
N ILE A 114 7.12 -7.03 21.29
CA ILE A 114 6.46 -6.68 22.56
C ILE A 114 7.48 -6.69 23.70
N THR A 115 8.23 -7.78 23.86
CA THR A 115 9.18 -7.93 24.98
C THR A 115 10.32 -6.92 24.92
N GLN A 116 10.93 -6.70 23.75
CA GLN A 116 12.00 -5.70 23.57
C GLN A 116 11.48 -4.28 23.68
N GLY A 117 10.28 -4.00 23.14
CA GLY A 117 9.62 -2.71 23.31
C GLY A 117 9.39 -2.37 24.78
N THR A 118 8.84 -3.33 25.54
CA THR A 118 8.65 -3.18 26.99
C THR A 118 9.98 -2.99 27.73
N ASN A 119 10.99 -3.83 27.45
CA ASN A 119 12.32 -3.70 28.06
C ASN A 119 12.97 -2.34 27.77
N LEU A 120 12.85 -1.83 26.55
CA LEU A 120 13.38 -0.52 26.17
C LEU A 120 12.71 0.59 26.99
N ILE A 121 11.40 0.52 27.17
CA ILE A 121 10.67 1.52 27.95
C ILE A 121 11.06 1.44 29.44
N GLU A 122 11.23 0.25 29.98
CA GLU A 122 11.66 0.03 31.37
C GLU A 122 13.11 0.48 31.61
N THR A 123 14.00 0.30 30.61
CA THR A 123 15.42 0.63 30.72
C THR A 123 15.76 2.05 30.24
N ALA A 124 14.86 2.70 29.49
CA ALA A 124 15.09 4.04 28.96
C ALA A 124 15.43 5.11 30.01
N PRO A 125 14.80 5.13 31.22
CA PRO A 125 15.17 6.12 32.25
C PRO A 125 16.63 5.98 32.69
N SER A 126 17.11 4.75 32.92
CA SER A 126 18.49 4.50 33.36
C SER A 126 19.51 4.75 32.24
N LEU A 127 19.14 4.50 30.98
CA LEU A 127 19.96 4.87 29.82
C LEU A 127 20.10 6.40 29.71
N LEU A 128 19.00 7.16 29.86
CA LEU A 128 19.04 8.63 29.82
C LEU A 128 19.86 9.20 30.99
N GLU A 129 19.76 8.61 32.18
CA GLU A 129 20.57 8.99 33.33
C GLU A 129 22.07 8.69 33.10
N SER A 130 22.39 7.54 32.52
CA SER A 130 23.77 7.19 32.15
C SER A 130 24.36 8.14 31.11
N LEU A 131 23.54 8.59 30.15
CA LEU A 131 23.95 9.59 29.15
C LEU A 131 24.19 10.96 29.79
N LYS A 132 23.36 11.38 30.76
CA LYS A 132 23.58 12.61 31.55
C LYS A 132 24.84 12.55 32.40
N ASN A 133 25.22 11.38 32.89
CA ASN A 133 26.43 11.21 33.69
C ASN A 133 27.72 11.23 32.86
N ASN A 134 27.63 11.23 31.52
CA ASN A 134 28.78 11.38 30.64
C ASN A 134 29.08 12.88 30.41
N ALA A 135 30.27 13.34 30.82
CA ALA A 135 30.66 14.76 30.77
C ALA A 135 30.55 15.40 29.37
N THR A 136 30.81 14.66 28.29
CA THR A 136 30.71 15.17 26.91
C THR A 136 29.26 15.35 26.49
N ILE A 137 28.39 14.43 26.89
CA ILE A 137 26.97 14.44 26.54
C ILE A 137 26.18 15.40 27.45
N ALA A 138 26.57 15.51 28.72
CA ALA A 138 26.02 16.48 29.67
C ALA A 138 26.17 17.91 29.15
N ASN A 139 27.38 18.29 28.69
CA ASN A 139 27.66 19.60 28.13
C ASN A 139 26.78 19.90 26.88
N PHE A 140 26.56 18.88 26.05
CA PHE A 140 25.68 19.00 24.88
C PHE A 140 24.20 19.13 25.28
N ASN A 141 23.77 18.41 26.33
CA ASN A 141 22.43 18.54 26.86
C ASN A 141 22.19 19.91 27.50
N ASP A 142 23.18 20.48 28.20
CA ASP A 142 23.04 21.82 28.80
C ASP A 142 22.79 22.91 27.75
N HIS A 143 23.34 22.73 26.53
CA HIS A 143 23.12 23.66 25.40
C HIS A 143 21.78 23.46 24.68
N TYR A 144 21.31 22.23 24.53
CA TYR A 144 20.18 21.91 23.63
C TYR A 144 18.96 21.29 24.32
N GLY A 145 19.05 20.91 25.60
CA GLY A 145 17.97 20.34 26.40
C GLY A 145 17.38 19.03 25.84
N VAL A 146 18.11 18.30 25.00
CA VAL A 146 17.60 17.15 24.24
C VAL A 146 17.24 15.99 25.17
N ILE A 147 18.11 15.66 26.12
CA ILE A 147 17.88 14.58 27.10
C ILE A 147 16.76 14.95 28.06
N ASP A 148 16.68 16.21 28.50
CA ASP A 148 15.57 16.67 29.35
C ASP A 148 14.21 16.59 28.64
N THR A 149 14.18 16.95 27.36
CA THR A 149 12.98 16.84 26.53
C THR A 149 12.57 15.37 26.34
N LEU A 150 13.54 14.49 26.09
CA LEU A 150 13.31 13.05 25.96
C LEU A 150 12.86 12.43 27.29
N GLN A 151 13.47 12.81 28.41
CA GLN A 151 13.12 12.34 29.75
C GLN A 151 11.71 12.78 30.13
N LYS A 152 11.34 14.04 29.89
CA LYS A 152 9.98 14.55 30.12
C LYS A 152 8.94 13.81 29.26
N LYS A 153 9.26 13.54 27.99
CA LYS A 153 8.36 12.80 27.10
C LYS A 153 8.25 11.33 27.49
N LEU A 154 9.35 10.72 27.91
CA LEU A 154 9.35 9.36 28.46
C LEU A 154 8.52 9.28 29.74
N SER A 155 8.71 10.19 30.69
CA SER A 155 7.90 10.27 31.91
C SER A 155 6.41 10.43 31.60
N SER A 156 6.05 11.29 30.64
CA SER A 156 4.65 11.42 30.21
C SER A 156 4.07 10.15 29.60
N VAL A 157 4.92 9.28 29.04
CA VAL A 157 4.54 8.02 28.42
C VAL A 157 4.50 6.87 29.46
N THR A 158 5.36 6.91 30.48
CA THR A 158 5.48 5.85 31.51
C THR A 158 4.61 6.08 32.75
N SER A 159 4.41 7.34 33.18
CA SER A 159 3.66 7.66 34.41
C SER A 159 2.18 7.27 34.35
N ASP A 160 1.63 7.10 33.14
CA ASP A 160 0.27 6.59 32.97
C ASP A 160 0.19 5.05 33.03
N GLY A 161 1.30 4.29 33.12
CA GLY A 161 1.29 2.82 33.30
C GLY A 161 0.62 2.01 32.17
N THR A 162 0.23 2.70 31.09
CA THR A 162 -0.78 2.23 30.16
C THR A 162 -0.21 2.23 28.74
N LEU A 163 1.09 2.04 28.54
CA LEU A 163 1.77 2.26 27.25
C LEU A 163 1.13 1.61 26.02
N LEU A 164 0.76 0.33 26.10
CA LEU A 164 0.06 -0.36 25.01
C LEU A 164 -1.42 0.04 24.92
N ILE A 165 -2.02 0.41 26.04
CA ILE A 165 -3.44 0.71 26.16
C ILE A 165 -3.67 2.19 25.74
N THR A 166 -3.01 3.18 26.32
CA THR A 166 -3.11 4.62 26.00
C THR A 166 -2.58 4.98 24.62
N ALA A 167 -1.46 4.42 24.14
CA ALA A 167 -0.94 4.72 22.80
C ALA A 167 -1.93 4.31 21.67
N PHE A 168 -2.79 3.34 21.96
CA PHE A 168 -3.83 2.87 21.04
C PHE A 168 -5.26 3.22 21.50
N GLY A 169 -5.47 4.00 22.57
CA GLY A 169 -6.81 4.48 22.99
C GLY A 169 -7.63 3.53 23.89
N GLY A 170 -7.01 2.85 24.83
CA GLY A 170 -7.62 1.86 25.73
C GLY A 170 -7.48 0.40 25.23
N VAL A 171 -7.92 -0.56 26.06
CA VAL A 171 -8.09 -1.98 25.65
C VAL A 171 -9.00 -2.07 24.42
N ILE A 172 -10.02 -1.21 24.39
CA ILE A 172 -10.97 -1.07 23.28
C ILE A 172 -10.28 -0.54 22.03
N GLY A 173 -9.35 0.42 22.16
CA GLY A 173 -8.65 1.01 21.03
C GLY A 173 -7.58 0.09 20.43
N VAL A 174 -6.89 -0.70 21.27
CA VAL A 174 -6.02 -1.81 20.82
C VAL A 174 -6.87 -2.83 20.03
N GLY A 175 -8.00 -3.27 20.59
CA GLY A 175 -8.89 -4.20 19.91
C GLY A 175 -9.38 -3.69 18.56
N LYS A 176 -9.80 -2.42 18.48
CA LYS A 176 -10.19 -1.78 17.22
C LYS A 176 -9.06 -1.70 16.21
N SER A 177 -7.84 -1.37 16.64
CA SER A 177 -6.67 -1.22 15.75
C SER A 177 -6.21 -2.57 15.21
N VAL A 178 -6.17 -3.60 16.05
CA VAL A 178 -5.85 -4.97 15.63
C VAL A 178 -6.92 -5.48 14.66
N LEU A 179 -8.19 -5.26 14.97
CA LEU A 179 -9.29 -5.69 14.11
C LEU A 179 -9.25 -4.97 12.76
N SER A 180 -9.12 -3.64 12.74
CA SER A 180 -9.06 -2.85 11.51
C SER A 180 -7.83 -3.18 10.67
N GLY A 181 -6.67 -3.37 11.29
CA GLY A 181 -5.43 -3.80 10.63
C GLY A 181 -5.59 -5.20 10.02
N THR A 182 -6.20 -6.13 10.75
CA THR A 182 -6.49 -7.48 10.26
C THR A 182 -7.45 -7.46 9.07
N PHE A 183 -8.55 -6.71 9.15
CA PHE A 183 -9.47 -6.54 8.03
C PHE A 183 -8.79 -5.88 6.82
N THR A 184 -7.93 -4.90 7.05
CA THR A 184 -7.17 -4.24 5.98
C THR A 184 -6.22 -5.23 5.30
N ALA A 185 -5.44 -5.98 6.08
CA ALA A 185 -4.53 -7.00 5.57
C ALA A 185 -5.29 -8.10 4.81
N LEU A 186 -6.40 -8.60 5.37
CA LEU A 186 -7.28 -9.58 4.72
C LEU A 186 -7.84 -9.04 3.41
N THR A 187 -8.27 -7.77 3.40
CA THR A 187 -8.77 -7.12 2.18
C THR A 187 -7.69 -7.06 1.11
N ILE A 188 -6.46 -6.64 1.46
CA ILE A 188 -5.32 -6.61 0.52
C ILE A 188 -5.05 -8.02 -0.02
N ILE A 189 -5.04 -9.03 0.86
CA ILE A 189 -4.81 -10.43 0.50
C ILE A 189 -5.89 -10.93 -0.48
N VAL A 190 -7.16 -10.68 -0.20
CA VAL A 190 -8.29 -11.08 -1.06
C VAL A 190 -8.26 -10.34 -2.40
N LEU A 191 -8.03 -9.02 -2.41
CA LEU A 191 -7.92 -8.24 -3.65
C LEU A 191 -6.71 -8.69 -4.47
N THR A 192 -5.58 -8.98 -3.83
CA THR A 192 -4.38 -9.49 -4.51
C THR A 192 -4.68 -10.83 -5.18
N LEU A 193 -5.36 -11.74 -4.48
CA LEU A 193 -5.79 -13.04 -5.03
C LEU A 193 -6.76 -12.86 -6.21
N TYR A 194 -7.72 -11.94 -6.07
CA TYR A 194 -8.65 -11.62 -7.14
C TYR A 194 -7.91 -11.08 -8.37
N PHE A 195 -7.02 -10.09 -8.19
CA PHE A 195 -6.28 -9.47 -9.27
C PHE A 195 -5.24 -10.37 -9.91
N ILE A 196 -4.52 -11.21 -9.15
CA ILE A 196 -3.55 -12.13 -9.73
C ILE A 196 -4.25 -13.20 -10.57
N THR A 197 -5.44 -13.63 -10.17
CA THR A 197 -6.23 -14.60 -10.93
C THR A 197 -6.83 -13.96 -12.18
N SER A 198 -7.43 -12.77 -12.02
CA SER A 198 -8.15 -12.06 -13.09
C SER A 198 -7.24 -11.19 -13.98
N LEU A 199 -5.95 -11.04 -13.68
CA LEU A 199 -5.02 -10.15 -14.39
C LEU A 199 -5.12 -10.26 -15.92
N PRO A 200 -5.12 -11.47 -16.54
CA PRO A 200 -5.22 -11.59 -17.99
C PRO A 200 -6.57 -11.07 -18.52
N GLN A 201 -7.66 -11.42 -17.85
CA GLN A 201 -9.02 -10.99 -18.22
C GLN A 201 -9.17 -9.48 -18.06
N ALA A 202 -8.65 -8.91 -16.97
CA ALA A 202 -8.65 -7.48 -16.72
C ALA A 202 -7.87 -6.72 -17.80
N THR A 203 -6.71 -7.24 -18.21
CA THR A 203 -5.92 -6.63 -19.29
C THR A 203 -6.65 -6.71 -20.65
N GLU A 204 -7.29 -7.83 -20.96
CA GLU A 204 -8.05 -8.00 -22.21
C GLU A 204 -9.25 -7.05 -22.27
N LEU A 205 -9.99 -6.92 -21.17
CA LEU A 205 -11.10 -5.98 -21.03
C LEU A 205 -10.63 -4.53 -21.15
N GLY A 206 -9.52 -4.17 -20.50
CA GLY A 206 -8.92 -2.84 -20.64
C GLY A 206 -8.53 -2.54 -22.09
N LEU A 207 -7.99 -3.53 -22.80
CA LEU A 207 -7.65 -3.39 -24.22
C LEU A 207 -8.89 -3.20 -25.12
N LYS A 208 -10.11 -3.58 -24.70
CA LYS A 208 -11.35 -3.31 -25.47
C LYS A 208 -11.70 -1.82 -25.51
N LEU A 209 -11.20 -1.03 -24.56
CA LEU A 209 -11.38 0.43 -24.52
C LEU A 209 -10.40 1.17 -25.45
N VAL A 210 -9.36 0.48 -25.95
CA VAL A 210 -8.33 1.05 -26.81
C VAL A 210 -8.79 0.96 -28.28
N PRO A 211 -8.69 2.05 -29.08
CA PRO A 211 -8.95 2.00 -30.51
C PRO A 211 -8.17 0.87 -31.21
N ALA A 212 -8.84 0.16 -32.12
CA ALA A 212 -8.28 -1.03 -32.78
C ALA A 212 -6.90 -0.81 -33.41
N SER A 213 -6.66 0.38 -33.98
CA SER A 213 -5.38 0.75 -34.62
C SER A 213 -4.18 0.81 -33.67
N ARG A 214 -4.39 1.04 -32.36
CA ARG A 214 -3.32 1.14 -31.35
C ARG A 214 -3.27 -0.07 -30.42
N ARG A 215 -4.25 -0.96 -30.49
CA ARG A 215 -4.44 -2.09 -29.57
C ARG A 215 -3.22 -3.01 -29.47
N PRO A 216 -2.53 -3.40 -30.58
CA PRO A 216 -1.32 -4.24 -30.48
C PRO A 216 -0.18 -3.56 -29.70
N ARG A 217 0.03 -2.25 -29.93
CA ARG A 217 1.06 -1.48 -29.24
C ARG A 217 0.76 -1.33 -27.75
N VAL A 218 -0.49 -1.05 -27.39
CA VAL A 218 -0.89 -0.92 -25.98
C VAL A 218 -0.79 -2.27 -25.28
N ALA A 219 -1.19 -3.37 -25.92
CA ALA A 219 -1.05 -4.71 -25.35
C ALA A 219 0.42 -5.05 -25.03
N ALA A 220 1.33 -4.83 -25.98
CA ALA A 220 2.76 -5.07 -25.78
C ALA A 220 3.34 -4.19 -24.65
N LEU A 221 2.91 -2.92 -24.56
CA LEU A 221 3.34 -2.02 -23.49
C LEU A 221 2.80 -2.47 -22.13
N THR A 222 1.53 -2.85 -22.04
CA THR A 222 0.91 -3.35 -20.80
C THR A 222 1.62 -4.60 -20.29
N GLU A 223 1.92 -5.56 -21.17
CA GLU A 223 2.63 -6.77 -20.80
C GLU A 223 4.07 -6.49 -20.36
N ALA A 224 4.76 -5.58 -21.05
CA ALA A 224 6.09 -5.11 -20.63
C ALA A 224 6.05 -4.45 -19.24
N ILE A 225 5.05 -3.62 -18.95
CA ILE A 225 4.89 -3.00 -17.62
C ILE A 225 4.67 -4.06 -16.55
N ILE A 226 3.75 -5.01 -16.78
CA ILE A 226 3.47 -6.11 -15.83
C ILE A 226 4.75 -6.92 -15.57
N ALA A 227 5.50 -7.26 -16.61
CA ALA A 227 6.76 -8.00 -16.47
C ALA A 227 7.82 -7.20 -15.69
N ARG A 228 7.93 -5.88 -15.91
CA ARG A 228 8.88 -5.02 -15.21
C ARG A 228 8.52 -4.81 -13.74
N VAL A 229 7.24 -4.58 -13.42
CA VAL A 229 6.75 -4.49 -12.03
C VAL A 229 6.95 -5.83 -11.32
N GLY A 230 6.64 -6.93 -11.99
CA GLY A 230 6.91 -8.28 -11.50
C GLY A 230 8.39 -8.51 -11.16
N ALA A 231 9.29 -8.21 -12.10
CA ALA A 231 10.73 -8.33 -11.89
C ALA A 231 11.25 -7.42 -10.78
N PHE A 232 10.70 -6.21 -10.65
CA PHE A 232 11.03 -5.29 -9.57
C PHE A 232 10.67 -5.86 -8.19
N VAL A 233 9.43 -6.35 -8.00
CA VAL A 233 9.00 -6.95 -6.73
C VAL A 233 9.81 -8.22 -6.43
N GLY A 234 10.04 -9.07 -7.43
CA GLY A 234 10.90 -10.25 -7.28
C GLY A 234 12.33 -9.88 -6.86
N SER A 235 12.87 -8.78 -7.39
CA SER A 235 14.18 -8.27 -7.00
C SER A 235 14.18 -7.75 -5.57
N GLN A 236 13.11 -7.05 -5.13
CA GLN A 236 12.99 -6.60 -3.75
C GLN A 236 12.94 -7.77 -2.77
N ILE A 237 12.20 -8.84 -3.09
CA ILE A 237 12.18 -10.06 -2.26
C ILE A 237 13.59 -10.65 -2.14
N LEU A 238 14.32 -10.72 -3.25
CA LEU A 238 15.67 -11.30 -3.27
C LEU A 238 16.70 -10.43 -2.50
N VAL A 239 16.68 -9.12 -2.73
CA VAL A 239 17.54 -8.17 -2.00
C VAL A 239 17.24 -8.22 -0.50
N SER A 240 15.96 -8.21 -0.14
CA SER A 240 15.52 -8.29 1.25
C SER A 240 15.93 -9.61 1.91
N PHE A 241 15.91 -10.72 1.16
CA PHE A 241 16.38 -12.02 1.63
C PHE A 241 17.86 -11.98 1.98
N PHE A 242 18.71 -11.50 1.06
CA PHE A 242 20.14 -11.40 1.33
C PHE A 242 20.46 -10.42 2.45
N ALA A 243 19.79 -9.27 2.50
CA ALA A 243 19.92 -8.31 3.59
C ALA A 243 19.51 -8.93 4.93
N SER A 244 18.39 -9.66 4.97
CA SER A 244 17.91 -10.38 6.15
C SER A 244 18.93 -11.40 6.65
N VAL A 245 19.49 -12.23 5.76
CA VAL A 245 20.51 -13.22 6.11
C VAL A 245 21.75 -12.53 6.65
N PHE A 246 22.25 -11.51 5.95
CA PHE A 246 23.42 -10.75 6.38
C PHE A 246 23.22 -10.11 7.75
N MET A 247 22.10 -9.42 7.96
CA MET A 247 21.80 -8.76 9.24
C MET A 247 21.53 -9.76 10.37
N THR A 248 21.00 -10.95 10.06
CA THR A 248 20.89 -12.04 11.05
C THR A 248 22.27 -12.50 11.51
N VAL A 249 23.19 -12.70 10.57
CA VAL A 249 24.57 -13.11 10.87
C VAL A 249 25.29 -12.01 11.66
N LEU A 250 25.12 -10.75 11.27
CA LEU A 250 25.67 -9.62 12.01
C LEU A 250 25.11 -9.55 13.44
N ALA A 251 23.80 -9.75 13.61
CA ALA A 251 23.18 -9.77 14.93
C ALA A 251 23.70 -10.93 15.81
N LEU A 252 23.97 -12.10 15.22
CA LEU A 252 24.63 -13.22 15.91
C LEU A 252 26.05 -12.86 16.36
N ILE A 253 26.84 -12.23 15.48
CA ILE A 253 28.22 -11.80 15.77
C ILE A 253 28.23 -10.75 16.88
N LEU A 254 27.30 -9.81 16.85
CA LEU A 254 27.16 -8.74 17.85
C LEU A 254 26.53 -9.22 19.18
N GLY A 255 26.07 -10.47 19.26
CA GLY A 255 25.44 -11.02 20.46
C GLY A 255 24.05 -10.44 20.76
N LEU A 256 23.34 -9.95 19.74
CA LEU A 256 22.02 -9.34 19.92
C LEU A 256 20.95 -10.38 20.28
N PRO A 257 19.93 -10.02 21.08
CA PRO A 257 18.82 -10.90 21.40
C PRO A 257 17.96 -11.18 20.17
N SER A 258 17.54 -12.43 19.99
CA SER A 258 16.67 -12.88 18.89
C SER A 258 17.16 -12.51 17.47
N PRO A 259 18.38 -12.89 17.03
CA PRO A 259 18.91 -12.54 15.70
C PRO A 259 18.01 -12.94 14.53
N VAL A 260 17.33 -14.08 14.64
CA VAL A 260 16.39 -14.56 13.62
C VAL A 260 15.18 -13.62 13.50
N ALA A 261 14.64 -13.14 14.62
CA ALA A 261 13.56 -12.16 14.60
C ALA A 261 14.01 -10.84 13.97
N ILE A 262 15.22 -10.38 14.31
CA ILE A 262 15.82 -9.19 13.70
C ILE A 262 15.93 -9.35 12.19
N GLY A 263 16.48 -10.48 11.72
CA GLY A 263 16.56 -10.81 10.30
C GLY A 263 15.22 -10.75 9.59
N ILE A 264 14.19 -11.32 10.20
CA ILE A 264 12.83 -11.33 9.65
C ILE A 264 12.24 -9.91 9.57
N ILE A 265 12.49 -9.04 10.56
CA ILE A 265 12.12 -7.62 10.49
C ILE A 265 12.81 -6.94 9.31
N ILE A 266 14.13 -7.14 9.17
CA ILE A 266 14.91 -6.60 8.04
C ILE A 266 14.34 -7.07 6.70
N PHE A 267 13.97 -8.35 6.59
CA PHE A 267 13.34 -8.89 5.39
C PHE A 267 12.06 -8.11 5.03
N ILE A 268 11.13 -7.96 5.98
CA ILE A 268 9.85 -7.29 5.74
C ILE A 268 10.03 -5.81 5.46
N CYS A 269 10.85 -5.13 6.25
CA CYS A 269 11.20 -3.75 6.01
C CYS A 269 11.76 -3.60 4.59
N GLY A 270 12.70 -4.45 4.18
CA GLY A 270 13.26 -4.46 2.83
C GLY A 270 12.25 -4.61 1.69
N LEU A 271 11.11 -5.27 1.92
CA LEU A 271 10.04 -5.40 0.91
C LEU A 271 9.39 -4.06 0.54
N VAL A 272 9.46 -3.06 1.43
CA VAL A 272 8.93 -1.72 1.18
C VAL A 272 10.00 -0.89 0.45
N PRO A 273 9.80 -0.55 -0.83
CA PRO A 273 10.83 0.14 -1.60
C PRO A 273 11.17 1.51 -1.02
N LEU A 274 12.44 1.90 -1.16
CA LEU A 274 13.03 3.19 -0.77
C LEU A 274 13.05 3.45 0.75
N ILE A 275 11.94 3.27 1.44
CA ILE A 275 11.76 3.63 2.86
C ILE A 275 12.13 2.46 3.78
N GLY A 276 11.90 1.24 3.29
CA GLY A 276 12.03 0.01 4.06
C GLY A 276 13.37 -0.19 4.73
N HIS A 277 14.46 -0.01 3.99
CA HIS A 277 15.81 -0.22 4.50
C HIS A 277 16.14 0.76 5.64
N PHE A 278 15.67 2.01 5.57
CA PHE A 278 15.83 2.98 6.65
C PHE A 278 15.05 2.58 7.91
N LEU A 279 13.82 2.07 7.74
CA LEU A 279 13.03 1.55 8.86
C LEU A 279 13.70 0.34 9.51
N GLY A 280 14.19 -0.60 8.69
CA GLY A 280 14.88 -1.79 9.16
C GLY A 280 16.17 -1.45 9.91
N ALA A 281 17.02 -0.59 9.32
CA ALA A 281 18.25 -0.13 9.95
C ALA A 281 17.97 0.64 11.26
N GLY A 282 16.94 1.49 11.29
CA GLY A 282 16.53 2.20 12.49
C GLY A 282 16.12 1.25 13.62
N ILE A 283 15.26 0.27 13.33
CA ILE A 283 14.84 -0.74 14.32
C ILE A 283 16.04 -1.57 14.79
N TYR A 284 16.88 -2.03 13.85
CA TYR A 284 18.10 -2.79 14.16
C TYR A 284 19.04 -2.03 15.08
N THR A 285 19.30 -0.76 14.77
CA THR A 285 20.14 0.14 15.57
C THR A 285 19.56 0.38 16.95
N ILE A 286 18.25 0.61 17.07
CA ILE A 286 17.59 0.80 18.37
C ILE A 286 17.75 -0.44 19.25
N ILE A 287 17.50 -1.64 18.70
CA ILE A 287 17.70 -2.91 19.42
C ILE A 287 19.16 -3.05 19.87
N ALA A 288 20.11 -2.74 18.98
CA ALA A 288 21.54 -2.79 19.29
C ALA A 288 21.97 -1.79 20.38
N LEU A 289 21.42 -0.57 20.37
CA LEU A 289 21.67 0.45 21.39
C LEU A 289 21.18 0.06 22.77
N THR A 290 20.16 -0.79 22.88
CA THR A 290 19.71 -1.34 24.18
C THR A 290 20.76 -2.22 24.85
N HIS A 291 21.68 -2.77 24.06
CA HIS A 291 22.74 -3.63 24.56
C HIS A 291 23.99 -2.82 24.89
N SER A 292 24.48 -2.01 23.95
CA SER A 292 25.52 -1.01 24.23
C SER A 292 25.58 0.06 23.15
N VAL A 293 26.11 1.23 23.49
CA VAL A 293 26.33 2.31 22.52
C VAL A 293 27.29 1.89 21.41
N THR A 294 28.36 1.14 21.76
CA THR A 294 29.35 0.66 20.78
C THR A 294 28.75 -0.34 19.79
N ILE A 295 27.90 -1.25 20.27
CA ILE A 295 27.20 -2.22 19.42
C ILE A 295 26.15 -1.51 18.57
N GLY A 296 25.46 -0.50 19.12
CA GLY A 296 24.57 0.37 18.34
C GLY A 296 25.27 1.10 17.20
N ILE A 297 26.47 1.62 17.42
CA ILE A 297 27.28 2.26 16.36
C ILE A 297 27.74 1.24 15.32
N ALA A 298 28.16 0.04 15.74
CA ALA A 298 28.54 -1.02 14.80
C ALA A 298 27.35 -1.60 14.01
N ALA A 299 26.14 -1.45 14.56
CA ALA A 299 24.89 -1.91 13.99
C ALA A 299 24.28 -0.94 12.95
N PHE A 300 24.63 0.35 13.03
CA PHE A 300 24.18 1.41 12.12
C PHE A 300 24.99 1.42 10.82
#